data_AF-A0A7R8CTG0-F1
#
_entry.id   AF-A0A7R8CTG0-F1
#
_cell.length_a   1.000
_cell.length_b   1.000
_cell.length_c   1.000
_cell.angle_alpha   90.00
_cell.angle_beta   90.00
_cell.angle_gamma   90.00
#
_symmetry.space_group_name_H-M   'P 1'
#
loop_
_entity.id
_entity.type
_entity.pdbx_description
1 polymer ?
#
loop_
_entity_poly.entity_id
_entity_poly.type
_entity_poly.pdbx_seq_one_letter_code
_entity_poly.pdbx_strand_id
1 'polypeptide(L)'
;MTDDLQTWSEVPRIAHFCSLFRKAFDLLEFDIQDLEEGLLLLEDDERLFPQLVVKLLKGCSRTFTKNVNQNNYNKYLRRLFISKAEEAEEDEVDYDFECEEFIERSVNFENCSLRNRVTILHQLCEFRLDGEDVSDKVKNLEASSLRVEPLGKDSEGFTYWYFYGTRLYKEASTTTAPSSLNDDNYADSTPSPPTWSVACLTLQDWIDLTNKMRHSKKKHDKDLSRAEQEEKDRVLAEKYEDDQQLDEDYDEKNP
;
A
#
# COMPACT_ATOMS: atom_id res chain seq x y z
N MET A 1 -11.95 -6.98 -11.95
CA MET A 1 -11.63 -7.51 -10.61
C MET A 1 -10.27 -6.97 -10.14
N THR A 2 -9.21 -7.06 -10.93
CA THR A 2 -7.94 -6.31 -10.68
C THR A 2 -8.14 -4.80 -10.74
N ASP A 3 -8.99 -4.32 -11.65
CA ASP A 3 -9.20 -2.88 -11.88
C ASP A 3 -9.71 -2.15 -10.64
N ASP A 4 -10.45 -2.83 -9.76
CA ASP A 4 -10.94 -2.24 -8.51
C ASP A 4 -9.78 -1.97 -7.54
N LEU A 5 -8.86 -2.93 -7.38
CA LEU A 5 -7.67 -2.79 -6.51
C LEU A 5 -6.80 -1.60 -6.94
N GLN A 6 -6.69 -1.38 -8.24
CA GLN A 6 -5.89 -0.31 -8.83
C GLN A 6 -6.46 1.11 -8.58
N THR A 7 -7.68 1.20 -8.07
CA THR A 7 -8.32 2.46 -7.66
C THR A 7 -8.28 2.71 -6.15
N TRP A 8 -7.85 1.72 -5.35
CA TRP A 8 -7.85 1.83 -3.89
C TRP A 8 -6.47 2.27 -3.42
N SER A 9 -6.41 3.42 -2.75
CA SER A 9 -5.15 3.99 -2.23
C SER A 9 -4.50 3.12 -1.15
N GLU A 10 -5.28 2.24 -0.52
CA GLU A 10 -4.88 1.32 0.52
C GLU A 10 -3.91 0.26 -0.02
N VAL A 11 -4.08 -0.19 -1.27
CA VAL A 11 -3.22 -1.21 -1.89
C VAL A 11 -1.76 -0.74 -2.00
N PRO A 12 -1.43 0.41 -2.63
CA PRO A 12 -0.07 0.90 -2.64
C PRO A 12 0.46 1.28 -1.25
N ARG A 13 -0.41 1.73 -0.32
CA ARG A 13 0.00 1.99 1.06
C ARG A 13 0.47 0.72 1.78
N ILE A 14 -0.26 -0.39 1.62
CA ILE A 14 0.12 -1.70 2.18
C ILE A 14 1.45 -2.18 1.57
N ALA A 15 1.57 -2.12 0.24
CA ALA A 15 2.79 -2.53 -0.45
C ALA A 15 4.00 -1.70 0.00
N HIS A 16 3.83 -0.38 0.08
CA HIS A 16 4.86 0.53 0.57
C HIS A 16 5.26 0.21 2.01
N PHE A 17 4.30 0.04 2.91
CA PHE A 17 4.55 -0.34 4.29
C PHE A 17 5.40 -1.61 4.39
N CYS A 18 5.02 -2.64 3.64
CA CYS A 18 5.71 -3.93 3.68
C CYS A 18 7.14 -3.83 3.16
N SER A 19 7.36 -3.04 2.11
CA SER A 19 8.71 -2.77 1.57
C SER A 19 9.55 -1.93 2.54
N LEU A 20 9.01 -0.79 3.00
CA LEU A 20 9.69 0.15 3.89
C LEU A 20 10.15 -0.49 5.20
N PHE A 21 9.28 -1.29 5.81
CA PHE A 21 9.57 -1.95 7.09
C PHE A 21 10.03 -3.40 6.94
N ARG A 22 10.33 -3.86 5.72
CA ARG A 22 10.71 -5.26 5.46
C ARG A 22 11.78 -5.76 6.41
N LYS A 23 12.93 -5.06 6.45
CA LYS A 23 14.06 -5.44 7.30
C LYS A 23 13.77 -5.21 8.78
N ALA A 24 13.07 -4.13 9.14
CA ALA A 24 12.79 -3.77 10.53
C ALA A 24 11.82 -4.75 11.20
N PHE A 25 10.78 -5.19 10.49
CA PHE A 25 9.73 -6.07 10.99
C PHE A 25 9.86 -7.52 10.54
N ASP A 26 10.92 -7.86 9.78
CA ASP A 26 11.10 -9.17 9.16
C ASP A 26 9.85 -9.54 8.34
N LEU A 27 9.43 -8.67 7.42
CA LEU A 27 8.29 -8.93 6.53
C LEU A 27 8.73 -9.70 5.29
N LEU A 28 7.75 -10.23 4.57
CA LEU A 28 7.97 -10.92 3.31
C LEU A 28 8.46 -9.95 2.24
N GLU A 29 9.32 -10.45 1.35
CA GLU A 29 9.71 -9.75 0.12
C GLU A 29 8.73 -10.14 -0.98
N PHE A 30 8.09 -9.14 -1.57
CA PHE A 30 7.11 -9.29 -2.64
C PHE A 30 6.95 -7.95 -3.35
N ASP A 31 6.47 -7.99 -4.59
CA ASP A 31 6.06 -6.80 -5.31
C ASP A 31 4.54 -6.54 -5.20
N ILE A 32 4.12 -5.35 -5.62
CA ILE A 32 2.71 -4.98 -5.55
C ILE A 32 1.81 -5.84 -6.43
N GLN A 33 2.34 -6.49 -7.48
CA GLN A 33 1.58 -7.44 -8.28
C GLN A 33 1.35 -8.74 -7.48
N ASP A 34 2.35 -9.24 -6.75
CA ASP A 34 2.19 -10.38 -5.84
C ASP A 34 1.11 -10.12 -4.77
N LEU A 35 1.05 -8.87 -4.27
CA LEU A 35 0.00 -8.43 -3.33
C LEU A 35 -1.39 -8.46 -3.98
N GLU A 36 -1.53 -7.88 -5.18
CA GLU A 36 -2.78 -7.85 -5.94
C GLU A 36 -3.27 -9.28 -6.26
N GLU A 37 -2.38 -10.15 -6.73
CA GLU A 37 -2.68 -11.53 -7.07
C GLU A 37 -3.07 -12.34 -5.84
N GLY A 38 -2.33 -12.21 -4.73
CA GLY A 38 -2.67 -12.94 -3.52
C GLY A 38 -3.96 -12.47 -2.85
N LEU A 39 -4.40 -11.21 -3.03
CA LEU A 39 -5.72 -10.74 -2.57
C LEU A 39 -6.87 -11.42 -3.33
N LEU A 40 -6.63 -11.74 -4.62
CA LEU A 40 -7.61 -12.36 -5.52
C LEU A 40 -7.64 -13.87 -5.39
N LEU A 41 -6.47 -14.51 -5.45
CA LEU A 41 -6.30 -15.96 -5.59
C LEU A 41 -6.17 -16.67 -4.25
N LEU A 42 -7.07 -16.35 -3.30
CA LEU A 42 -7.10 -16.96 -1.98
C LEU A 42 -7.43 -18.48 -1.97
N GLU A 43 -6.88 -19.30 -2.88
CA GLU A 43 -7.08 -20.76 -2.93
C GLU A 43 -5.82 -21.65 -2.76
N ASP A 44 -4.57 -21.17 -2.91
CA ASP A 44 -3.36 -22.00 -2.64
C ASP A 44 -2.74 -21.91 -1.22
N ASP A 45 -2.45 -23.04 -0.57
CA ASP A 45 -1.98 -23.15 0.84
C ASP A 45 -0.62 -22.46 1.13
N GLU A 46 0.17 -22.08 0.12
CA GLU A 46 1.46 -21.39 0.28
C GLU A 46 1.37 -19.85 0.25
N ARG A 47 0.19 -19.28 0.49
CA ARG A 47 -0.10 -17.87 0.24
C ARG A 47 0.70 -16.87 1.09
N LEU A 48 1.09 -15.79 0.43
CA LEU A 48 1.67 -14.55 0.97
C LEU A 48 0.86 -13.99 2.15
N PHE A 49 -0.47 -14.04 2.10
CA PHE A 49 -1.36 -13.39 3.08
C PHE A 49 -1.34 -14.02 4.48
N PRO A 50 -1.59 -15.33 4.68
CA PRO A 50 -1.48 -15.94 6.00
C PRO A 50 -0.13 -15.67 6.66
N GLN A 51 0.96 -15.70 5.87
CA GLN A 51 2.30 -15.43 6.36
C GLN A 51 2.49 -13.96 6.76
N LEU A 52 2.05 -13.03 5.91
CA LEU A 52 2.12 -11.59 6.16
C LEU A 52 1.29 -11.21 7.40
N VAL A 53 0.03 -11.65 7.47
CA VAL A 53 -0.87 -11.39 8.58
C VAL A 53 -0.30 -11.93 9.90
N VAL A 54 0.25 -13.15 9.90
CA VAL A 54 0.91 -13.72 11.08
C VAL A 54 2.11 -12.87 11.52
N LYS A 55 2.98 -12.45 10.59
CA LYS A 55 4.16 -11.60 10.90
C LYS A 55 3.73 -10.25 11.50
N LEU A 56 2.73 -9.59 10.91
CA LEU A 56 2.18 -8.34 11.43
C LEU A 56 1.54 -8.51 12.82
N LEU A 57 0.66 -9.50 12.98
CA LEU A 57 -0.03 -9.77 14.25
C LEU A 57 0.94 -10.06 15.40
N LYS A 58 2.01 -10.83 15.14
CA LYS A 58 3.01 -11.13 16.17
C LYS A 58 3.71 -9.87 16.71
N GLY A 59 3.79 -8.82 15.90
CA GLY A 59 4.33 -7.51 16.29
C GLY A 59 3.34 -6.60 17.01
N CYS A 60 2.03 -6.84 16.89
CA CYS A 60 0.99 -6.01 17.52
C CYS A 60 0.85 -6.28 19.03
N SER A 61 1.23 -7.47 19.52
CA SER A 61 1.17 -7.79 20.95
C SER A 61 2.14 -8.91 21.34
N ARG A 62 2.81 -8.74 22.49
CA ARG A 62 3.68 -9.79 23.07
C ARG A 62 2.95 -11.10 23.33
N THR A 63 1.65 -11.03 23.62
CA THR A 63 0.79 -12.20 23.85
C THR A 63 0.59 -13.02 22.57
N PHE A 64 0.61 -12.36 21.41
CA PHE A 64 0.41 -12.99 20.12
C PHE A 64 1.68 -13.66 19.60
N THR A 65 2.85 -13.09 19.89
CA THR A 65 4.16 -13.56 19.41
C THR A 65 4.38 -15.06 19.60
N LYS A 66 3.94 -15.62 20.73
CA LYS A 66 4.13 -17.04 21.08
C LYS A 66 3.03 -17.99 20.57
N ASN A 67 1.85 -17.46 20.25
CA ASN A 67 0.65 -18.28 20.08
C ASN A 67 0.04 -18.22 18.67
N VAL A 68 0.31 -17.15 17.92
CA VAL A 68 -0.23 -16.95 16.57
C VAL A 68 0.54 -17.79 15.54
N ASN A 69 -0.21 -18.48 14.68
CA ASN A 69 0.27 -19.22 13.52
C ASN A 69 -0.79 -19.20 12.40
N GLN A 70 -0.45 -19.77 11.24
CA GLN A 70 -1.31 -19.76 10.04
C GLN A 70 -2.65 -20.49 10.23
N ASN A 71 -2.78 -21.39 11.22
CA ASN A 71 -4.01 -22.13 11.47
C ASN A 71 -4.97 -21.41 12.42
N ASN A 72 -4.50 -20.38 13.14
CA ASN A 72 -5.29 -19.70 14.17
C ASN A 72 -5.30 -18.18 14.06
N TYR A 73 -4.61 -17.61 13.06
CA TYR A 73 -4.47 -16.15 12.92
C TYR A 73 -5.83 -15.44 12.88
N ASN A 74 -6.85 -16.01 12.23
CA ASN A 74 -8.21 -15.45 12.16
C ASN A 74 -8.80 -15.12 13.54
N LYS A 75 -8.59 -16.01 14.53
CA LYS A 75 -9.05 -15.79 15.90
C LYS A 75 -8.33 -14.61 16.56
N TYR A 76 -7.01 -14.52 16.38
CA TYR A 76 -6.20 -13.47 16.99
C TYR A 76 -6.36 -12.12 16.28
N LEU A 77 -6.52 -12.14 14.96
CA LEU A 77 -6.84 -10.98 14.14
C LEU A 77 -8.12 -10.34 14.63
N ARG A 78 -9.22 -11.13 14.71
CA ARG A 78 -10.49 -10.65 15.26
C ARG A 78 -10.34 -10.08 16.66
N ARG A 79 -9.64 -10.81 17.54
CA ARG A 79 -9.42 -10.37 18.93
C ARG A 79 -8.68 -9.03 18.98
N LEU A 80 -7.69 -8.80 18.12
CA LEU A 80 -6.97 -7.54 18.05
C LEU A 80 -7.91 -6.40 17.67
N PHE A 81 -8.71 -6.57 16.62
CA PHE A 81 -9.61 -5.52 16.14
C PHE A 81 -10.70 -5.17 17.16
N ILE A 82 -11.25 -6.16 17.87
CA ILE A 82 -12.21 -5.92 18.95
C ILE A 82 -11.53 -5.15 20.10
N SER A 83 -10.33 -5.59 20.53
CA SER A 83 -9.56 -4.89 21.57
C SER A 83 -9.28 -3.44 21.19
N LYS A 84 -8.95 -3.17 19.93
CA LYS A 84 -8.66 -1.82 19.43
C LYS A 84 -9.91 -0.95 19.36
N ALA A 85 -11.06 -1.52 19.02
CA ALA A 85 -12.33 -0.81 19.09
C ALA A 85 -12.71 -0.46 20.54
N GLU A 86 -12.55 -1.40 21.47
CA GLU A 86 -12.79 -1.19 22.92
C GLU A 86 -11.84 -0.12 23.48
N GLU A 87 -10.54 -0.18 23.17
CA GLU A 87 -9.54 0.84 23.55
C GLU A 87 -9.94 2.23 23.05
N ALA A 88 -10.40 2.34 21.80
CA ALA A 88 -10.82 3.63 21.23
C ALA A 88 -12.10 4.19 21.89
N GLU A 89 -13.05 3.32 22.23
CA GLU A 89 -14.26 3.71 22.98
C GLU A 89 -13.90 4.21 24.39
N GLU A 90 -12.98 3.53 25.08
CA GLU A 90 -12.49 3.95 26.41
C GLU A 90 -11.78 5.30 26.38
N ASP A 91 -11.01 5.57 25.32
CA ASP A 91 -10.27 6.82 25.13
C ASP A 91 -11.11 7.97 24.53
N GLU A 92 -12.40 7.73 24.24
CA GLU A 92 -13.31 8.66 23.56
C GLU A 92 -12.77 9.18 22.20
N VAL A 93 -12.04 8.32 21.48
CA VAL A 93 -11.50 8.63 20.14
C VAL A 93 -12.29 7.94 19.05
N ASP A 94 -12.35 8.57 17.87
CA ASP A 94 -13.05 8.01 16.73
C ASP A 94 -12.28 6.79 16.19
N TYR A 95 -13.01 5.68 15.98
CA TYR A 95 -12.45 4.43 15.48
C TYR A 95 -13.05 4.12 14.10
N ASP A 96 -12.38 4.63 13.08
CA ASP A 96 -12.80 4.55 11.68
C ASP A 96 -12.41 3.20 11.06
N PHE A 97 -12.95 2.09 11.59
CA PHE A 97 -12.81 0.77 10.98
C PHE A 97 -14.18 0.15 10.70
N GLU A 98 -14.59 0.22 9.43
CA GLU A 98 -15.86 -0.31 8.96
C GLU A 98 -15.70 -1.74 8.41
N CYS A 99 -15.94 -2.75 9.24
CA CYS A 99 -16.03 -4.14 8.77
C CYS A 99 -16.93 -5.02 9.65
N GLU A 100 -18.24 -4.76 9.63
CA GLU A 100 -19.23 -5.54 10.38
C GLU A 100 -19.16 -7.05 10.07
N GLU A 101 -18.90 -7.41 8.82
CA GLU A 101 -18.74 -8.82 8.40
C GLU A 101 -17.62 -9.50 9.20
N PHE A 102 -16.49 -8.80 9.36
CA PHE A 102 -15.34 -9.32 10.07
C PHE A 102 -15.48 -9.20 11.57
N ILE A 103 -16.25 -8.28 12.15
CA ILE A 103 -16.39 -8.15 13.61
C ILE A 103 -17.57 -8.96 14.15
N GLU A 104 -18.75 -8.79 13.58
CA GLU A 104 -20.01 -9.33 14.12
C GLU A 104 -20.32 -10.73 13.60
N ARG A 105 -20.15 -10.96 12.28
CA ARG A 105 -20.62 -12.20 11.63
C ARG A 105 -19.66 -13.38 11.77
N SER A 106 -18.53 -13.19 12.45
CA SER A 106 -17.53 -14.24 12.65
C SER A 106 -16.97 -14.84 11.35
N VAL A 107 -16.98 -14.07 10.26
CA VAL A 107 -16.42 -14.49 8.97
C VAL A 107 -14.90 -14.46 9.03
N ASN A 108 -14.24 -15.53 8.59
CA ASN A 108 -12.79 -15.56 8.47
C ASN A 108 -12.31 -14.62 7.36
N PHE A 109 -11.10 -14.08 7.52
CA PHE A 109 -10.44 -13.19 6.57
C PHE A 109 -10.50 -13.71 5.13
N GLU A 110 -10.24 -15.00 4.92
CA GLU A 110 -10.29 -15.59 3.57
C GLU A 110 -11.67 -15.54 2.89
N ASN A 111 -12.73 -15.44 3.68
CA ASN A 111 -14.12 -15.43 3.20
C ASN A 111 -14.72 -14.02 3.12
N CYS A 112 -14.03 -13.00 3.63
CA CYS A 112 -14.47 -11.62 3.54
C CYS A 112 -14.49 -11.13 2.08
N SER A 113 -15.28 -10.09 1.80
CA SER A 113 -15.21 -9.39 0.51
C SER A 113 -13.80 -8.85 0.21
N LEU A 114 -13.45 -8.69 -1.07
CA LEU A 114 -12.14 -8.18 -1.49
C LEU A 114 -11.81 -6.82 -0.84
N ARG A 115 -12.81 -5.92 -0.76
CA ARG A 115 -12.64 -4.62 -0.11
C ARG A 115 -12.36 -4.75 1.39
N ASN A 116 -13.08 -5.63 2.08
CA ASN A 116 -12.87 -5.90 3.50
C ASN A 116 -11.47 -6.48 3.77
N ARG A 117 -10.98 -7.38 2.91
CA ARG A 117 -9.61 -7.92 3.03
C ARG A 117 -8.55 -6.83 2.97
N VAL A 118 -8.68 -5.91 2.01
CA VAL A 118 -7.76 -4.76 1.88
C VAL A 118 -7.86 -3.85 3.09
N THR A 119 -9.07 -3.52 3.54
CA THR A 119 -9.32 -2.66 4.71
C THR A 119 -8.72 -3.27 5.97
N ILE A 120 -8.93 -4.56 6.22
CA ILE A 120 -8.34 -5.29 7.35
C ILE A 120 -6.81 -5.26 7.29
N LEU A 121 -6.22 -5.54 6.12
CA LEU A 121 -4.76 -5.55 6.01
C LEU A 121 -4.15 -4.15 6.17
N HIS A 122 -4.81 -3.13 5.63
CA HIS A 122 -4.40 -1.75 5.80
C HIS A 122 -4.40 -1.35 7.28
N GLN A 123 -5.51 -1.59 7.98
CA GLN A 123 -5.64 -1.30 9.41
C GLN A 123 -4.64 -2.10 10.26
N LEU A 124 -4.37 -3.35 9.88
CA LEU A 124 -3.36 -4.17 10.56
C LEU A 124 -1.94 -3.61 10.42
N CYS A 125 -1.63 -2.97 9.28
CA CYS A 125 -0.35 -2.27 9.12
C CYS A 125 -0.25 -1.06 10.07
N GLU A 126 -1.36 -0.33 10.29
CA GLU A 126 -1.40 0.77 11.24
C GLU A 126 -1.22 0.27 12.68
N PHE A 127 -1.98 -0.75 13.11
CA PHE A 127 -1.80 -1.34 14.44
C PHE A 127 -0.41 -1.91 14.67
N ARG A 128 0.26 -2.36 13.61
CA ARG A 128 1.65 -2.80 13.71
C ARG A 128 2.57 -1.67 14.15
N LEU A 129 2.32 -0.41 13.77
CA LEU A 129 3.11 0.75 14.17
C LEU A 129 2.89 1.15 15.64
N ASP A 130 1.77 0.74 16.24
CA ASP A 130 1.49 0.95 17.67
C ASP A 130 2.19 -0.10 18.56
N GLY A 131 2.88 -1.07 17.95
CA GLY A 131 3.58 -2.13 18.68
C GLY A 131 4.68 -1.58 19.59
N GLU A 132 4.79 -2.11 20.81
CA GLU A 132 5.79 -1.67 21.79
C GLU A 132 7.25 -1.80 21.32
N ASP A 133 7.51 -2.68 20.36
CA ASP A 133 8.85 -2.95 19.80
C ASP A 133 9.22 -2.01 18.64
N VAL A 134 8.29 -1.17 18.17
CA VAL A 134 8.47 -0.35 16.97
C VAL A 134 9.58 0.66 17.17
N SER A 135 9.60 1.40 18.29
CA SER A 135 10.61 2.41 18.58
C SER A 135 12.03 1.86 18.47
N ASP A 136 12.26 0.62 18.95
CA ASP A 136 13.56 -0.03 18.86
C ASP A 136 13.91 -0.53 17.45
N LYS A 137 12.91 -0.96 16.69
CA LYS A 137 13.10 -1.53 15.35
C LYS A 137 13.30 -0.46 14.26
N VAL A 138 12.69 0.71 14.42
CA VAL A 138 12.76 1.79 13.42
C VAL A 138 13.80 2.85 13.72
N LYS A 139 14.51 2.77 14.87
CA LYS A 139 15.48 3.79 15.32
C LYS A 139 16.63 4.11 14.34
N ASN A 140 16.93 3.19 13.42
CA ASN A 140 17.98 3.37 12.42
C ASN A 140 17.44 3.82 11.06
N LEU A 141 16.13 4.01 10.92
CA LEU A 141 15.52 4.54 9.70
C LEU A 141 15.57 6.07 9.73
N GLU A 142 15.97 6.67 8.61
CA GLU A 142 15.95 8.13 8.51
C GLU A 142 14.51 8.63 8.39
N ALA A 143 14.17 9.69 9.12
CA ALA A 143 12.81 10.24 9.08
C ALA A 143 12.39 10.68 7.66
N SER A 144 13.35 11.13 6.85
CA SER A 144 13.14 11.47 5.44
C SER A 144 12.79 10.26 4.57
N SER A 145 13.28 9.07 4.89
CA SER A 145 12.98 7.85 4.12
C SER A 145 11.62 7.23 4.50
N LEU A 146 11.02 7.65 5.63
CA LEU A 146 9.71 7.16 6.06
C LEU A 146 8.54 7.88 5.37
N ARG A 147 8.80 9.03 4.72
CA ARG A 147 7.76 9.84 4.10
C ARG A 147 7.73 9.58 2.60
N VAL A 148 6.56 9.23 2.09
CA VAL A 148 6.31 9.21 0.64
C VAL A 148 6.04 10.65 0.19
N GLU A 149 6.90 11.14 -0.71
CA GLU A 149 6.70 12.43 -1.37
C GLU A 149 6.13 12.20 -2.78
N PRO A 150 5.20 13.05 -3.26
CA PRO A 150 4.71 12.94 -4.62
C PRO A 150 5.83 13.30 -5.60
N LEU A 151 5.89 12.60 -6.73
CA LEU A 151 6.82 12.92 -7.82
C LEU A 151 6.54 14.29 -8.44
N GLY A 152 5.28 14.69 -8.45
CA GLY A 152 4.85 16.00 -8.92
C GLY A 152 3.39 16.03 -9.32
N LYS A 153 3.01 17.15 -9.93
CA LYS A 153 1.68 17.33 -10.52
C LYS A 153 1.82 17.59 -12.01
N ASP A 154 0.96 16.96 -12.80
CA ASP A 154 0.82 17.31 -14.20
C ASP A 154 0.03 18.61 -14.37
N SER A 155 -0.10 19.06 -15.60
CA SER A 155 -0.87 20.23 -15.97
C SER A 155 -2.38 20.06 -15.94
N GLU A 156 -2.88 18.85 -15.78
CA GLU A 156 -4.30 18.53 -15.61
C GLU A 156 -4.68 18.50 -14.12
N GLY A 157 -3.70 18.58 -13.22
CA GLY A 157 -3.89 18.63 -11.78
C GLY A 157 -3.79 17.27 -11.10
N PHE A 158 -3.37 16.22 -11.81
CA PHE A 158 -3.13 14.91 -11.22
C PHE A 158 -1.80 14.91 -10.46
N THR A 159 -1.83 14.40 -9.23
CA THR A 159 -0.62 14.19 -8.41
C THR A 159 -0.11 12.79 -8.63
N TYR A 160 1.17 12.64 -8.93
CA TYR A 160 1.81 11.36 -9.21
C TYR A 160 2.57 10.85 -8.00
N TRP A 161 2.37 9.58 -7.67
CA TRP A 161 2.85 8.94 -6.46
C TRP A 161 3.57 7.64 -6.78
N TYR A 162 4.85 7.58 -6.42
CA TYR A 162 5.65 6.36 -6.47
C TYR A 162 5.84 5.83 -5.04
N PHE A 163 5.68 4.52 -4.89
CA PHE A 163 5.71 3.86 -3.59
C PHE A 163 6.79 2.78 -3.54
N TYR A 164 6.78 1.88 -4.52
CA TYR A 164 7.69 0.74 -4.64
C TYR A 164 7.46 -0.01 -5.96
N GLY A 165 8.47 -0.76 -6.43
CA GLY A 165 8.36 -1.63 -7.61
C GLY A 165 8.23 -0.85 -8.92
N THR A 166 7.35 -1.29 -9.81
CA THR A 166 7.14 -0.64 -11.13
C THR A 166 5.81 0.11 -11.27
N ARG A 167 4.99 0.18 -10.22
CA ARG A 167 3.70 0.86 -10.29
C ARG A 167 3.84 2.35 -10.03
N LEU A 168 3.22 3.15 -10.89
CA LEU A 168 3.01 4.58 -10.66
C LEU A 168 1.53 4.85 -10.46
N TYR A 169 1.18 5.55 -9.39
CA TYR A 169 -0.19 5.95 -9.11
C TYR A 169 -0.39 7.42 -9.42
N LYS A 170 -1.63 7.78 -9.77
CA LYS A 170 -2.05 9.17 -9.88
C LYS A 170 -3.34 9.41 -9.10
N GLU A 171 -3.41 10.57 -8.49
CA GLU A 171 -4.53 11.05 -7.68
C GLU A 171 -5.14 12.26 -8.36
N ALA A 172 -6.46 12.22 -8.60
CA ALA A 172 -7.22 13.35 -9.12
C ALA A 172 -7.43 14.41 -8.04
N SER A 173 -7.20 15.69 -8.36
CA SER A 173 -7.54 16.77 -7.44
C SER A 173 -9.05 16.91 -7.29
N THR A 174 -9.53 17.10 -6.07
CA THR A 174 -10.96 17.32 -5.77
C THR A 174 -11.57 18.56 -6.44
N THR A 175 -10.74 19.43 -7.03
CA THR A 175 -11.17 20.65 -7.76
C THR A 175 -11.48 20.40 -9.24
N THR A 176 -11.12 19.25 -9.82
CA THR A 176 -11.37 18.96 -11.25
C THR A 176 -12.76 18.34 -11.48
N ALA A 177 -13.82 19.06 -11.12
CA ALA A 177 -15.10 18.85 -11.77
C ALA A 177 -15.02 19.44 -13.19
N PRO A 178 -15.56 18.79 -14.24
CA PRO A 178 -15.48 19.30 -15.60
C PRO A 178 -16.17 20.66 -15.66
N SER A 179 -15.41 21.70 -15.99
CA SER A 179 -15.91 23.02 -16.32
C SER A 179 -16.66 22.96 -17.65
N SER A 180 -17.87 22.41 -17.63
CA SER A 180 -18.83 22.54 -18.72
C SER A 180 -20.26 22.47 -18.19
N LEU A 181 -20.91 23.63 -18.35
CA LEU A 181 -22.35 23.91 -18.41
C LEU A 181 -22.96 24.57 -17.17
N ASN A 182 -23.48 25.76 -17.45
CA ASN A 182 -24.34 26.59 -16.61
C ASN A 182 -25.42 25.74 -15.94
N ASP A 183 -25.42 25.68 -14.61
CA ASP A 183 -26.66 25.44 -13.87
C ASP A 183 -26.58 26.16 -12.51
N ASP A 184 -27.51 27.10 -12.31
CA ASP A 184 -27.67 27.89 -11.09
C ASP A 184 -28.33 27.03 -9.99
N ASN A 185 -27.69 25.92 -9.61
CA ASN A 185 -28.10 25.11 -8.48
C ASN A 185 -26.98 25.02 -7.46
N TYR A 186 -27.20 25.71 -6.33
CA TYR A 186 -26.41 25.64 -5.10
C TYR A 186 -26.62 24.25 -4.47
N ALA A 187 -26.08 23.22 -5.12
CA ALA A 187 -25.99 21.87 -4.58
C ALA A 187 -24.80 21.82 -3.63
N ASP A 188 -25.09 21.40 -2.39
CA ASP A 188 -24.15 21.13 -1.32
C ASP A 188 -22.92 20.37 -1.84
N SER A 189 -21.85 21.12 -2.09
CA SER A 189 -20.65 20.61 -2.74
C SER A 189 -19.79 19.94 -1.67
N THR A 190 -20.25 18.80 -1.14
CA THR A 190 -19.36 17.90 -0.40
C THR A 190 -18.24 17.51 -1.36
N PRO A 191 -16.96 17.82 -1.06
CA PRO A 191 -15.86 17.45 -1.93
C PRO A 191 -15.88 15.93 -2.08
N SER A 192 -16.01 15.44 -3.31
CA SER A 192 -15.85 14.00 -3.55
C SER A 192 -14.46 13.57 -3.10
N PRO A 193 -14.30 12.38 -2.49
CA PRO A 193 -12.99 11.89 -2.12
C PRO A 193 -12.07 11.84 -3.35
N PRO A 194 -10.76 12.08 -3.18
CA PRO A 194 -9.82 12.05 -4.28
C PRO A 194 -9.82 10.67 -4.95
N THR A 195 -9.95 10.64 -6.28
CA THR A 195 -9.96 9.39 -7.05
C THR A 195 -8.53 8.97 -7.37
N TRP A 196 -8.16 7.76 -6.93
CA TRP A 196 -6.86 7.14 -7.24
C TRP A 196 -6.98 6.22 -8.46
N SER A 197 -5.91 6.15 -9.25
CA SER A 197 -5.79 5.20 -10.36
C SER A 197 -4.32 4.93 -10.70
N VAL A 198 -4.06 3.80 -11.34
CA VAL A 198 -2.72 3.48 -11.85
C VAL A 198 -2.43 4.30 -13.11
N ALA A 199 -1.27 4.96 -13.13
CA ALA A 199 -0.72 5.65 -14.29
C ALA A 199 0.24 4.76 -15.09
N CYS A 200 1.04 3.93 -14.42
CA CYS A 200 1.96 2.99 -15.05
C CYS A 200 1.87 1.63 -14.36
N LEU A 201 1.65 0.56 -15.14
CA LEU A 201 1.67 -0.82 -14.65
C LEU A 201 3.08 -1.41 -14.75
N THR A 202 3.76 -1.12 -15.84
CA THR A 202 5.04 -1.70 -16.24
C THR A 202 6.10 -0.62 -16.42
N LEU A 203 7.37 -1.03 -16.44
CA LEU A 203 8.47 -0.14 -16.80
C LEU A 203 8.30 0.47 -18.21
N GLN A 204 7.67 -0.26 -19.15
CA GLN A 204 7.38 0.29 -20.48
C GLN A 204 6.39 1.45 -20.39
N ASP A 205 5.38 1.36 -19.54
CA ASP A 205 4.41 2.44 -19.34
C ASP A 205 5.08 3.70 -18.79
N TRP A 206 6.11 3.55 -17.93
CA TRP A 206 6.93 4.68 -17.49
C TRP A 206 7.66 5.35 -18.64
N ILE A 207 8.27 4.56 -19.53
CA ILE A 207 8.98 5.09 -20.71
C ILE A 207 8.01 5.89 -21.59
N ASP A 208 6.82 5.33 -21.83
CA ASP A 208 5.82 5.94 -22.70
C ASP A 208 5.25 7.22 -22.07
N LEU A 209 4.95 7.20 -20.76
CA LEU A 209 4.47 8.36 -20.02
C LEU A 209 5.50 9.48 -19.98
N THR A 210 6.74 9.19 -19.60
CA THR A 210 7.81 10.19 -19.55
C THR A 210 8.07 10.80 -20.94
N ASN A 211 8.05 9.99 -22.00
CA ASN A 211 8.19 10.50 -23.37
C ASN A 211 7.03 11.44 -23.73
N LYS A 212 5.79 11.07 -23.40
CA LYS A 212 4.60 11.91 -23.61
C LYS A 212 4.73 13.25 -22.88
N MET A 213 5.13 13.23 -21.60
CA MET A 213 5.25 14.43 -20.76
C MET A 213 6.41 15.33 -21.21
N ARG A 214 7.55 14.75 -21.62
CA ARG A 214 8.72 15.49 -22.13
C ARG A 214 8.40 16.31 -23.38
N HIS A 215 7.54 15.79 -24.25
CA HIS A 215 7.11 16.48 -25.46
C HIS A 215 5.97 17.49 -25.24
N SER A 216 5.43 17.59 -24.02
CA SER A 216 4.43 18.61 -23.69
C SER A 216 5.03 20.02 -23.75
N LYS A 217 4.19 20.99 -24.12
CA LYS A 217 4.56 22.42 -24.10
C LYS A 217 4.40 23.04 -22.72
N LYS A 218 3.72 22.37 -21.80
CA LYS A 218 3.37 22.92 -20.49
C LYS A 218 4.52 22.68 -19.51
N LYS A 219 4.81 23.67 -18.66
CA LYS A 219 5.95 23.64 -17.73
C LYS A 219 5.81 22.51 -16.70
N HIS A 220 4.63 22.34 -16.11
CA HIS A 220 4.35 21.31 -15.12
C HIS A 220 4.66 19.89 -15.63
N ASP A 221 4.23 19.57 -16.85
CA ASP A 221 4.50 18.27 -17.47
C ASP A 221 6.01 18.03 -17.70
N LYS A 222 6.77 19.08 -18.04
CA LYS A 222 8.23 18.97 -18.20
C LYS A 222 8.96 18.76 -16.87
N ASP A 223 8.52 19.46 -15.82
CA ASP A 223 9.08 19.31 -14.48
C ASP A 223 8.76 17.91 -13.93
N LEU A 224 7.53 17.41 -14.13
CA LEU A 224 7.14 16.04 -13.81
C LEU A 224 7.95 15.00 -14.60
N SER A 225 8.13 15.20 -15.91
CA SER A 225 8.93 14.28 -16.74
C SER A 225 10.37 14.13 -16.25
N ARG A 226 10.96 15.18 -15.66
CA ARG A 226 12.30 15.09 -15.06
C ARG A 226 12.27 14.24 -13.79
N ALA A 227 11.30 14.46 -12.90
CA ALA A 227 11.13 13.68 -11.68
C ALA A 227 10.83 12.20 -11.97
N GLU A 228 9.94 11.91 -12.93
CA GLU A 228 9.65 10.54 -13.37
C GLU A 228 10.90 9.83 -13.91
N GLN A 229 11.73 10.55 -14.68
CA GLN A 229 12.95 9.99 -15.24
C GLN A 229 13.98 9.68 -14.15
N GLU A 230 14.18 10.60 -13.20
CA GLU A 230 15.07 10.40 -12.05
C GLU A 230 14.63 9.19 -11.22
N GLU A 231 13.34 9.06 -10.93
CA GLU A 231 12.83 7.93 -10.15
C GLU A 231 12.94 6.62 -10.92
N LYS A 232 12.58 6.59 -12.21
CA LYS A 232 12.75 5.40 -13.05
C LYS A 232 14.19 4.91 -13.07
N ASP A 233 15.16 5.83 -13.15
CA ASP A 233 16.58 5.47 -13.17
C ASP A 233 17.01 4.88 -11.81
N ARG A 234 16.42 5.32 -10.68
CA ARG A 234 16.63 4.69 -9.36
C ARG A 234 16.04 3.29 -9.31
N VAL A 235 14.80 3.10 -9.74
CA VAL A 235 14.13 1.79 -9.76
C VAL A 235 14.92 0.78 -10.60
N LEU A 236 15.48 1.23 -11.73
CA LEU A 236 16.33 0.40 -12.57
C LEU A 236 17.65 0.03 -11.89
N ALA A 237 18.25 0.95 -11.14
CA ALA A 237 19.46 0.67 -10.38
C ALA A 237 19.20 -0.34 -9.26
N GLU A 238 18.13 -0.18 -8.49
CA GLU A 238 17.73 -1.11 -7.42
C GLU A 238 17.50 -2.53 -7.96
N LYS A 239 16.73 -2.67 -9.05
CA LYS A 239 16.53 -3.98 -9.68
C LYS A 239 17.83 -4.65 -10.14
N TYR A 240 18.77 -3.85 -10.65
CA TYR A 240 20.05 -4.37 -11.12
C TYR A 240 20.94 -4.84 -9.96
N GLU A 241 20.91 -4.13 -8.82
CA GLU A 241 21.62 -4.54 -7.60
C GLU A 241 21.01 -5.83 -7.01
N ASP A 242 19.68 -5.95 -6.98
CA ASP A 242 18.99 -7.15 -6.51
C ASP A 242 19.31 -8.38 -7.39
N ASP A 243 19.32 -8.21 -8.71
CA ASP A 243 19.67 -9.29 -9.65
C ASP A 243 21.13 -9.76 -9.45
N GLN A 244 22.07 -8.84 -9.19
CA GLN A 244 23.46 -9.21 -8.89
C GLN A 244 23.61 -9.96 -7.57
N GLN A 245 22.90 -9.53 -6.52
CA GLN A 245 22.95 -10.19 -5.21
C GLN A 245 22.37 -11.61 -5.28
N LEU A 246 21.33 -11.83 -6.10
CA LEU A 246 20.76 -13.16 -6.33
C LEU A 246 21.73 -14.11 -7.04
N ASP A 247 22.47 -13.60 -8.03
CA ASP A 247 23.50 -14.38 -8.74
C ASP A 247 24.66 -14.78 -7.80
N GLU A 248 25.12 -13.84 -6.95
CA GLU A 248 26.17 -14.12 -5.95
C GLU A 248 25.72 -15.15 -4.89
N ASP A 249 24.51 -15.02 -4.37
CA ASP A 249 23.93 -15.96 -3.40
C ASP A 249 23.69 -17.36 -3.99
N TYR A 250 23.40 -17.43 -5.30
CA TYR A 250 23.24 -18.69 -6.01
C TYR A 250 24.59 -19.41 -6.19
N ASP A 251 25.63 -18.66 -6.58
CA ASP A 251 26.98 -19.18 -6.75
C ASP A 251 27.59 -19.64 -5.40
N GLU A 252 27.31 -18.94 -4.29
CA GLU A 252 27.75 -19.38 -2.95
C GLU A 252 27.04 -20.65 -2.45
N LYS A 253 25.77 -20.86 -2.85
CA LYS A 253 24.99 -22.05 -2.45
C LYS A 253 25.22 -23.27 -3.36
N ASN A 254 25.79 -23.07 -4.55
CA ASN A 254 26.14 -24.13 -5.50
C ASN A 254 27.60 -24.01 -6.01
N PRO A 255 28.61 -24.19 -5.14
CA PRO A 255 30.02 -24.16 -5.50
C PRO A 255 30.50 -25.33 -6.38
#